data_AF-A0A8C6WXU0-F1
#
_entry.id   AF-A0A8C6WXU0-F1
#
_cell.length_a   1.000
_cell.length_b   1.000
_cell.length_c   1.000
_cell.angle_alpha   90.00
_cell.angle_beta   90.00
_cell.angle_gamma   90.00
#
_symmetry.space_group_name_H-M   'P 1'
#
loop_
_entity.id
_entity.type
_entity.pdbx_description
1 polymer ?
#
loop_
_entity_poly.entity_id
_entity_poly.type
_entity_poly.pdbx_seq_one_letter_code
_entity_poly.pdbx_strand_id
1 'polypeptide(L)'
;IQTGEGHDPQELQLHYFKMHDYDGNNLLDGLELATAITHVHKEERGENGTPMKEEDLMNLIDEVLKDDDKNNDGYIDYAEFAKSLE
;
A
#
# COMPACT_ATOMS: atom_id res chain seq x y z
N ILE A 1 -27.49 18.73 8.74
CA ILE A 1 -26.30 18.79 7.86
C ILE A 1 -25.09 18.50 8.73
N GLN A 2 -24.64 17.26 8.74
CA GLN A 2 -23.46 16.83 9.51
C GLN A 2 -22.23 17.37 8.76
N THR A 3 -21.55 18.36 9.34
CA THR A 3 -20.31 18.93 8.80
C THR A 3 -19.20 18.59 9.78
N GLY A 4 -18.27 17.72 9.37
CA GLY A 4 -17.08 17.41 10.16
C GLY A 4 -16.56 15.99 9.98
N GLU A 5 -16.26 15.58 8.74
CA GLU A 5 -15.42 14.39 8.51
C GLU A 5 -14.01 14.89 8.21
N GLY A 6 -13.29 15.26 9.27
CA GLY A 6 -11.85 15.11 9.24
C GLY A 6 -11.62 13.65 9.60
N HIS A 7 -11.38 12.79 8.60
CA HIS A 7 -11.02 11.40 8.89
C HIS A 7 -9.81 11.40 9.82
N ASP A 8 -9.88 10.62 10.90
CA ASP A 8 -8.72 10.39 11.75
C ASP A 8 -7.59 9.80 10.88
N PRO A 9 -6.33 10.22 11.05
CA PRO A 9 -5.21 9.66 10.30
C PRO A 9 -5.18 8.13 10.34
N GLN A 10 -5.59 7.51 11.45
CA GLN A 10 -5.67 6.06 11.59
C GLN A 10 -6.79 5.45 10.74
N GLU A 11 -7.94 6.14 10.60
CA GLU A 11 -9.02 5.69 9.72
C GLU A 11 -8.61 5.77 8.24
N LEU A 12 -7.86 6.81 7.85
CA LEU A 12 -7.31 6.89 6.49
C LEU A 12 -6.29 5.78 6.25
N GLN A 13 -5.36 5.55 7.18
CA GLN A 13 -4.39 4.45 7.09
C GLN A 13 -5.08 3.09 6.95
N LEU A 14 -6.08 2.83 7.79
CA LEU A 14 -6.87 1.60 7.73
C LEU A 14 -7.64 1.49 6.41
N HIS A 15 -8.19 2.60 5.90
CA HIS A 15 -8.86 2.62 4.61
C HIS A 15 -7.91 2.28 3.46
N TYR A 16 -6.70 2.86 3.44
CA TYR A 16 -5.69 2.57 2.43
C TYR A 16 -5.22 1.13 2.47
N PHE A 17 -5.00 0.59 3.67
CA PHE A 17 -4.68 -0.83 3.87
C PHE A 17 -5.80 -1.71 3.30
N LYS A 18 -7.05 -1.44 3.69
CA LYS A 18 -8.22 -2.21 3.25
C LYS A 18 -8.55 -2.08 1.77
N MET A 19 -8.17 -0.98 1.14
CA MET A 19 -8.39 -0.76 -0.29
C MET A 19 -7.56 -1.72 -1.17
N HIS A 20 -6.42 -2.19 -0.64
CA HIS A 20 -5.47 -3.02 -1.38
C HIS A 20 -5.41 -4.48 -0.90
N ASP A 21 -6.03 -4.80 0.24
CA ASP A 21 -6.30 -6.17 0.73
C ASP A 21 -7.44 -6.81 -0.09
N TYR A 22 -7.12 -7.32 -1.28
CA TYR A 22 -8.09 -7.77 -2.28
C TYR A 22 -8.72 -9.12 -1.93
N ASP A 23 -8.00 -9.99 -1.21
CA ASP A 23 -8.52 -11.29 -0.77
C ASP A 23 -9.12 -11.25 0.65
N GLY A 24 -8.92 -10.16 1.40
CA GLY A 24 -9.58 -9.90 2.67
C GLY A 24 -8.98 -10.67 3.85
N ASN A 25 -7.73 -11.12 3.72
CA ASN A 25 -7.02 -11.85 4.77
C ASN A 25 -6.44 -10.92 5.86
N ASN A 26 -6.53 -9.58 5.68
CA ASN A 26 -5.94 -8.56 6.55
C ASN A 26 -4.40 -8.51 6.53
N LEU A 27 -3.81 -8.92 5.43
CA LEU A 27 -2.38 -8.91 5.14
C LEU A 27 -2.19 -8.27 3.76
N LEU A 28 -1.05 -7.63 3.53
CA LEU A 28 -0.68 -7.15 2.20
C LEU A 28 0.46 -8.00 1.64
N ASP A 29 0.20 -8.73 0.55
CA ASP A 29 1.22 -9.48 -0.17
C ASP A 29 1.89 -8.65 -1.28
N GLY A 30 3.00 -9.16 -1.84
CA GLY A 30 3.76 -8.46 -2.88
C GLY A 30 2.95 -8.07 -4.13
N LEU A 31 1.92 -8.83 -4.51
CA LEU A 31 1.02 -8.50 -5.63
C LEU A 31 0.03 -7.39 -5.27
N GLU A 32 -0.44 -7.37 -4.04
CA GLU A 32 -1.31 -6.31 -3.52
C GLU A 32 -0.54 -4.99 -3.44
N LEU A 33 0.69 -5.03 -2.92
CA LEU A 33 1.64 -3.91 -2.95
C LEU A 33 1.94 -3.47 -4.39
N ALA A 34 2.20 -4.40 -5.31
CA ALA A 34 2.44 -4.09 -6.72
C ALA A 34 1.25 -3.32 -7.33
N THR A 35 0.04 -3.76 -7.02
CA THR A 35 -1.19 -3.13 -7.50
C THR A 35 -1.35 -1.73 -6.91
N ALA A 36 -1.07 -1.55 -5.62
CA ALA A 36 -1.08 -0.24 -4.96
C ALA A 36 -0.09 0.75 -5.60
N ILE A 37 1.18 0.33 -5.75
CA ILE A 37 2.25 1.17 -6.30
C ILE A 37 1.94 1.57 -7.75
N THR A 38 1.49 0.62 -8.57
CA THR A 38 1.13 0.90 -9.97
C THR A 38 -0.11 1.77 -10.10
N HIS A 39 -1.09 1.64 -9.19
CA HIS A 39 -2.27 2.51 -9.13
C HIS A 39 -1.86 3.96 -8.87
N VAL A 40 -1.09 4.20 -7.81
CA VAL A 40 -0.61 5.55 -7.44
C VAL A 40 0.23 6.15 -8.58
N HIS A 41 1.13 5.36 -9.17
CA HIS A 41 1.97 5.83 -10.28
C HIS A 41 1.13 6.23 -11.52
N LYS A 42 0.04 5.51 -11.80
CA LYS A 42 -0.87 5.85 -12.89
C LYS A 42 -1.68 7.12 -12.58
N GLU A 43 -2.12 7.30 -11.34
CA GLU A 43 -2.80 8.53 -10.92
C GLU A 43 -1.88 9.76 -11.04
N GLU A 44 -0.62 9.64 -10.62
CA GLU A 44 0.37 10.72 -10.66
C GLU A 44 0.75 11.14 -12.09
N ARG A 45 0.81 10.19 -13.03
CA ARG A 45 1.22 10.47 -14.44
C ARG A 45 0.05 10.60 -15.42
N GLY A 46 -1.17 10.30 -14.98
CA GLY A 46 -2.36 10.22 -15.82
C GLY A 46 -2.35 9.02 -16.78
N GLU A 47 -3.45 8.82 -17.51
CA GLU A 47 -3.65 7.65 -18.38
C GLU A 47 -2.63 7.51 -19.52
N ASN A 48 -1.90 8.58 -19.87
CA ASN A 48 -0.84 8.57 -20.88
C ASN A 48 0.57 8.47 -20.28
N GLY A 49 0.68 8.28 -18.96
CA GLY A 49 1.96 8.08 -18.28
C GLY A 49 2.68 6.83 -18.75
N THR A 50 4.01 6.88 -18.77
CA THR A 50 4.79 5.66 -19.02
C THR A 50 4.57 4.66 -17.89
N PRO A 51 4.23 3.39 -18.19
CA PRO A 51 4.12 2.37 -17.17
C PRO A 51 5.44 2.23 -16.42
N MET A 52 5.36 1.96 -15.12
CA MET A 52 6.52 1.61 -14.33
C MET A 52 7.15 0.34 -14.91
N LYS A 53 8.48 0.29 -15.00
CA LYS A 53 9.13 -0.93 -15.43
C LYS A 53 8.98 -1.99 -14.35
N GLU A 54 8.88 -3.25 -14.77
CA GLU A 54 8.78 -4.38 -13.85
C GLU A 54 9.97 -4.47 -12.90
N GLU A 55 11.19 -4.16 -13.38
CA GLU A 55 12.41 -4.14 -12.55
C GLU A 55 12.32 -3.13 -11.40
N ASP A 56 11.83 -1.92 -11.68
CA ASP A 56 11.68 -0.86 -10.68
C ASP A 56 10.57 -1.22 -9.68
N LEU A 57 9.47 -1.80 -10.18
CA LEU A 57 8.35 -2.25 -9.35
C LEU A 57 8.78 -3.35 -8.38
N MET A 58 9.51 -4.36 -8.86
CA MET A 58 10.03 -5.44 -8.02
C MET A 58 10.98 -4.90 -6.95
N ASN A 59 11.90 -4.00 -7.31
CA ASN A 59 12.82 -3.40 -6.34
C ASN A 59 12.05 -2.63 -5.24
N LEU A 60 11.01 -1.87 -5.62
CA LEU A 60 10.16 -1.16 -4.65
C LEU A 60 9.45 -2.12 -3.69
N ILE A 61 8.91 -3.22 -4.20
CA ILE A 61 8.25 -4.24 -3.36
C ILE A 61 9.26 -4.90 -2.42
N ASP A 62 10.43 -5.29 -2.93
CA ASP A 62 11.51 -5.87 -2.13
C ASP A 62 11.98 -4.90 -1.03
N GLU A 63 12.09 -3.61 -1.33
CA GLU A 63 12.46 -2.59 -0.33
C GLU A 63 11.39 -2.43 0.75
N VAL A 64 10.11 -2.38 0.37
CA VAL A 64 8.98 -2.29 1.29
C VAL A 64 8.93 -3.52 2.20
N LEU A 65 8.95 -4.74 1.65
CA LEU A 65 8.94 -5.96 2.47
C LEU A 65 10.16 -6.01 3.39
N LYS A 66 11.35 -5.67 2.88
CA LYS A 66 12.57 -5.68 3.69
C LYS A 66 12.52 -4.71 4.87
N ASP A 67 11.92 -3.53 4.70
CA ASP A 67 11.76 -2.62 5.82
C ASP A 67 10.63 -3.10 6.72
N ASP A 68 9.44 -3.37 6.18
CA ASP A 68 8.19 -3.40 6.95
C ASP A 68 7.76 -4.78 7.44
N ASP A 69 8.10 -5.87 6.72
CA ASP A 69 7.82 -7.24 7.15
C ASP A 69 8.81 -7.63 8.27
N LYS A 70 8.44 -7.31 9.51
CA LYS A 70 9.32 -7.49 10.68
C LYS A 70 9.36 -8.95 11.13
N ASN A 71 8.31 -9.70 10.82
CA ASN A 71 8.18 -11.10 11.20
C ASN A 71 8.73 -12.05 10.10
N ASN A 72 8.97 -11.52 8.90
CA ASN A 72 9.54 -12.16 7.71
C ASN A 72 8.68 -13.34 7.20
N ASP A 73 7.36 -13.18 7.19
CA ASP A 73 6.38 -14.13 6.67
C ASP A 73 6.00 -13.89 5.20
N GLY A 74 6.49 -12.81 4.60
CA GLY A 74 6.21 -12.42 3.22
C GLY A 74 4.99 -11.53 3.06
N TYR A 75 4.42 -11.04 4.17
CA TYR A 75 3.26 -10.17 4.20
C TYR A 75 3.54 -8.94 5.08
N ILE A 76 2.68 -7.93 4.93
CA ILE A 76 2.64 -6.79 5.85
C ILE A 76 1.30 -6.77 6.55
N ASP A 77 1.31 -6.95 7.87
CA ASP A 77 0.11 -6.78 8.70
C ASP A 77 -0.16 -5.30 9.02
N TYR A 78 -1.35 -4.96 9.53
CA TYR A 78 -1.71 -3.56 9.80
C TYR A 78 -0.78 -2.88 10.83
N ALA A 79 -0.29 -3.61 11.83
CA ALA A 79 0.63 -3.06 12.83
C ALA A 79 2.05 -2.84 12.27
N GLU A 80 2.46 -3.63 11.28
CA GLU A 80 3.67 -3.38 10.49
C GLU A 80 3.49 -2.14 9.60
N PHE A 81 2.43 -2.11 8.79
CA PHE A 81 2.09 -0.98 7.92
C PHE A 81 1.97 0.36 8.66
N ALA A 82 1.30 0.37 9.82
CA ALA A 82 1.10 1.59 10.60
C ALA A 82 2.43 2.15 11.14
N LYS A 83 3.41 1.29 11.47
CA LYS A 83 4.73 1.72 11.93
C LYS A 83 5.56 2.33 10.81
N SER A 84 5.34 1.93 9.57
CA SER A 84 6.02 2.49 8.38
C SER A 84 5.64 3.95 8.12
N LEU A 85 4.48 4.38 8.62
CA LEU A 85 3.91 5.70 8.40
C LEU A 85 4.09 6.67 9.58
N GLU A 86 4.74 6.23 10.67
CA GLU A 86 5.11 7.05 11.84
C GLU A 86 6.50 7.67 11.69
#